data_AF-A0A7V3G0H6-F1
#
_entry.id   AF-A0A7V3G0H6-F1
#
_cell.length_a   1.000
_cell.length_b   1.000
_cell.length_c   1.000
_cell.angle_alpha   90.00
_cell.angle_beta   90.00
_cell.angle_gamma   90.00
#
_symmetry.space_group_name_H-M   'P 1'
#
loop_
_entity.id
_entity.type
_entity.pdbx_description
1 polymer ?
#
loop_
_entity_poly.entity_id
_entity_poly.type
_entity_poly.pdbx_seq_one_letter_code
_entity_poly.pdbx_strand_id
1 'polypeptide(L)'
;MLVKQVQEAFQAGDLYWPADLMVELEKKRPGRTLDWAIECMKALLENAPPVDKEKQVRWLSELSSARVNPIVAELRDKSLAIWHEQRDQFHTAISHLYAALVYFAERNDRSYRTTVIDALCVMGDHPFYRQTSAAIPLALFEQFMAKPD
;
A
#
# COMPACT_ATOMS: atom_id res chain seq x y z
N MET A 1 21.84 -0.79 -4.74
CA MET A 1 22.06 -1.91 -3.78
C MET A 1 20.75 -2.32 -3.13
N LEU A 2 20.03 -1.38 -2.50
CA LEU A 2 18.74 -1.61 -1.85
C LEU A 2 17.66 -2.31 -2.72
N VAL A 3 17.40 -1.81 -3.94
CA VAL A 3 16.40 -2.40 -4.86
C VAL A 3 16.65 -3.88 -5.13
N LYS A 4 17.92 -4.27 -5.30
CA LYS A 4 18.30 -5.66 -5.54
C LYS A 4 18.06 -6.54 -4.32
N GLN A 5 18.43 -6.06 -3.13
CA GLN A 5 18.20 -6.77 -1.86
C GLN A 5 16.71 -7.00 -1.60
N VAL A 6 15.90 -5.98 -1.85
CA VAL A 6 14.44 -6.08 -1.69
C VAL A 6 13.83 -7.07 -2.69
N GLN A 7 14.33 -7.09 -3.93
CA GLN A 7 13.89 -8.07 -4.91
C GLN A 7 14.24 -9.50 -4.51
N GLU A 8 15.45 -9.72 -3.97
CA GLU A 8 15.87 -11.03 -3.44
C GLU A 8 15.02 -11.45 -2.24
N ALA A 9 14.74 -10.52 -1.30
CA ALA A 9 13.88 -10.78 -0.15
C ALA A 9 12.44 -11.15 -0.57
N PHE A 10 11.89 -10.42 -1.55
CA PHE A 10 10.58 -10.73 -2.12
C PHE A 10 10.55 -12.14 -2.75
N GLN A 11 11.57 -12.50 -3.54
CA GLN A 11 11.69 -13.83 -4.14
C GLN A 11 11.86 -14.96 -3.11
N ALA A 12 12.46 -14.64 -1.96
CA ALA A 12 12.60 -15.56 -0.82
C ALA A 12 11.31 -15.70 0.01
N GLY A 13 10.25 -14.93 -0.28
CA GLY A 13 9.01 -14.94 0.49
C GLY A 13 9.09 -14.23 1.84
N ASP A 14 10.04 -13.30 2.00
CA ASP A 14 10.14 -12.49 3.22
C ASP A 14 8.91 -11.58 3.38
N LEU A 15 8.16 -11.74 4.47
CA LEU A 15 6.97 -10.92 4.77
C LEU A 15 7.29 -9.45 5.11
N TYR A 16 8.56 -9.10 5.26
CA TYR A 16 9.01 -7.74 5.53
C TYR A 16 9.81 -7.14 4.38
N TRP A 17 9.74 -7.73 3.18
CA TRP A 17 10.44 -7.24 1.99
C TRP A 17 10.32 -5.72 1.72
N PRO A 18 9.19 -5.01 1.98
CA PRO A 18 9.11 -3.59 1.66
C PRO A 18 9.67 -2.69 2.78
N ALA A 19 10.04 -3.23 3.94
CA ALA A 19 10.36 -2.46 5.14
C ALA A 19 11.49 -1.46 4.92
N ASP A 20 12.59 -1.87 4.29
CA ASP A 20 13.74 -0.98 4.05
C ASP A 20 13.41 0.12 3.03
N LEU A 21 12.59 -0.16 2.02
CA LEU A 21 12.09 0.88 1.10
C LEU A 21 11.28 1.93 1.86
N MET A 22 10.42 1.48 2.77
CA MET A 22 9.58 2.37 3.56
C MET A 22 10.41 3.26 4.49
N VAL A 23 11.47 2.72 5.09
CA VAL A 23 12.40 3.52 5.91
C VAL A 23 12.99 4.67 5.09
N GLU A 24 13.44 4.41 3.86
CA GLU A 24 14.00 5.45 3.00
C GLU A 24 12.94 6.48 2.54
N LEU A 25 11.71 6.04 2.25
CA LEU A 25 10.60 6.93 1.90
C LEU A 25 10.22 7.85 3.07
N GLU A 26 10.14 7.33 4.28
CA GLU A 26 9.79 8.09 5.48
C GLU A 26 10.90 9.07 5.88
N LYS A 27 12.17 8.76 5.63
CA LYS A 27 13.29 9.70 5.81
C LYS A 27 13.16 10.94 4.93
N LYS A 28 12.59 10.80 3.73
CA LYS A 28 12.32 11.94 2.83
C LYS A 28 11.19 12.80 3.36
N ARG A 29 10.05 12.18 3.65
CA ARG A 29 8.89 12.88 4.19
C ARG A 29 8.01 11.92 4.99
N PRO A 30 7.57 12.28 6.21
CA PRO A 30 6.61 11.48 6.97
C PRO A 30 5.34 11.19 6.14
N GLY A 31 4.91 9.93 6.14
CA GLY A 31 3.72 9.49 5.41
C GLY A 31 3.92 9.30 3.91
N ARG A 32 5.15 9.47 3.36
CA ARG A 32 5.44 9.20 1.94
C ARG A 32 5.30 7.72 1.60
N THR A 33 5.49 6.83 2.57
CA THR A 33 5.23 5.40 2.40
C THR A 33 3.77 5.12 2.06
N LEU A 34 2.82 5.84 2.68
CA LEU A 34 1.40 5.68 2.38
C LEU A 34 1.08 6.11 0.95
N ASP A 35 1.61 7.26 0.52
CA ASP A 35 1.44 7.75 -0.86
C ASP A 35 1.96 6.72 -1.87
N TRP A 36 3.18 6.21 -1.64
CA TRP A 36 3.80 5.19 -2.48
C TRP A 36 2.97 3.90 -2.51
N ALA A 37 2.50 3.40 -1.37
CA ALA A 37 1.72 2.17 -1.30
C ALA A 37 0.37 2.30 -2.03
N ILE A 38 -0.29 3.47 -1.94
CA ILE A 38 -1.52 3.75 -2.69
C ILE A 38 -1.26 3.71 -4.20
N GLU A 39 -0.19 4.35 -4.67
CA GLU A 39 0.16 4.33 -6.10
C GLU A 39 0.57 2.92 -6.58
N CYS A 40 1.24 2.14 -5.74
CA CYS A 40 1.52 0.72 -6.03
C CYS A 40 0.21 -0.05 -6.24
N MET A 41 -0.78 0.16 -5.36
CA MET A 41 -2.06 -0.51 -5.45
C MET A 41 -2.81 -0.15 -6.74
N LYS A 42 -2.82 1.14 -7.09
CA LYS A 42 -3.45 1.60 -8.34
C LYS A 42 -2.81 0.95 -9.57
N ALA A 43 -1.48 0.94 -9.64
CA ALA A 43 -0.74 0.32 -10.74
C ALA A 43 -0.93 -1.20 -10.82
N LEU A 44 -1.03 -1.89 -9.68
CA LEU A 44 -1.35 -3.32 -9.65
C LEU A 44 -2.77 -3.58 -10.18
N LEU A 45 -3.76 -2.79 -9.73
CA LEU A 45 -5.15 -2.87 -10.18
C LEU A 45 -5.32 -2.63 -11.69
N GLU A 46 -4.50 -1.77 -12.29
CA GLU A 46 -4.52 -1.56 -13.74
C GLU A 46 -4.31 -2.86 -14.52
N ASN A 47 -3.52 -3.78 -13.96
CA ASN A 47 -3.21 -5.08 -14.54
C ASN A 47 -4.14 -6.21 -14.04
N ALA A 48 -5.09 -5.92 -13.15
CA ALA A 48 -5.99 -6.90 -12.55
C ALA A 48 -7.13 -7.32 -13.48
N PRO A 49 -7.73 -8.51 -13.26
CA PRO A 49 -9.04 -8.84 -13.82
C PRO A 49 -10.06 -7.74 -13.49
N PRO A 50 -11.05 -7.47 -14.36
CA PRO A 50 -11.92 -6.30 -14.28
C PRO A 50 -12.93 -6.32 -13.12
N VAL A 51 -13.04 -7.42 -12.36
CA VAL A 51 -14.04 -7.57 -11.31
C VAL A 51 -13.82 -6.49 -10.24
N ASP A 52 -14.82 -5.62 -10.06
CA ASP A 52 -14.83 -4.51 -9.11
C ASP A 52 -13.70 -3.47 -9.24
N LYS A 53 -12.93 -3.50 -10.34
CA LYS A 53 -11.79 -2.59 -10.56
C LYS A 53 -12.17 -1.12 -10.43
N GLU A 54 -13.29 -0.70 -11.01
CA GLU A 54 -13.77 0.70 -10.91
C GLU A 54 -14.03 1.11 -9.46
N LYS A 55 -14.63 0.20 -8.68
CA LYS A 55 -14.93 0.43 -7.26
C LYS A 55 -13.66 0.53 -6.43
N GLN A 56 -12.71 -0.37 -6.66
CA GLN A 56 -11.42 -0.41 -5.98
C GLN A 56 -10.56 0.82 -6.32
N VAL A 57 -10.52 1.25 -7.58
CA VAL A 57 -9.87 2.49 -8.02
C VAL A 57 -10.51 3.71 -7.36
N ARG A 58 -11.84 3.74 -7.25
CA ARG A 58 -12.55 4.82 -6.56
C ARG A 58 -12.16 4.87 -5.08
N TRP A 59 -12.12 3.74 -4.37
CA TRP A 59 -11.67 3.69 -2.98
C TRP A 59 -10.24 4.20 -2.80
N LEU A 60 -9.31 3.84 -3.69
CA LEU A 60 -7.94 4.35 -3.62
C LEU A 60 -7.85 5.86 -3.90
N SER A 61 -8.71 6.37 -4.78
CA SER A 61 -8.80 7.81 -5.06
C SER A 61 -9.41 8.59 -3.89
N GLU A 62 -10.45 8.03 -3.26
CA GLU A 62 -11.02 8.53 -2.00
C GLU A 62 -9.96 8.57 -0.89
N LEU A 63 -9.18 7.49 -0.75
CA LEU A 63 -8.11 7.38 0.24
C LEU A 63 -6.99 8.41 0.01
N SER A 64 -6.53 8.58 -1.24
CA SER A 64 -5.55 9.64 -1.60
C SER A 64 -6.06 11.02 -1.20
N SER A 65 -7.35 11.30 -1.41
CA SER A 65 -7.95 12.60 -1.11
C SER A 65 -8.12 12.81 0.40
N ALA A 66 -8.55 11.79 1.13
CA ALA A 66 -8.76 11.84 2.58
C ALA A 66 -7.45 12.06 3.36
N ARG A 67 -6.29 11.74 2.77
CA ARG A 67 -4.99 11.99 3.39
C ARG A 67 -4.73 13.47 3.70
N VAL A 68 -5.33 14.39 2.95
CA VAL A 68 -5.16 15.85 3.16
C VAL A 68 -5.95 16.33 4.39
N ASN A 69 -7.12 15.76 4.64
CA ASN A 69 -7.97 16.11 5.78
C ASN A 69 -8.71 14.86 6.29
N PRO A 70 -8.04 14.03 7.11
CA PRO A 70 -8.57 12.74 7.50
C PRO A 70 -9.66 12.87 8.56
N ILE A 71 -10.85 12.32 8.27
CA ILE A 71 -11.90 12.10 9.27
C ILE A 71 -11.76 10.67 9.79
N VAL A 72 -11.07 10.52 10.93
CA VAL A 72 -10.64 9.23 11.50
C VAL A 72 -11.77 8.21 11.62
N ALA A 73 -12.95 8.65 12.10
CA ALA A 73 -14.11 7.77 12.25
C ALA A 73 -14.59 7.20 10.90
N GLU A 74 -14.73 8.05 9.89
CA GLU A 74 -15.16 7.63 8.54
C GLU A 74 -14.16 6.68 7.89
N LEU A 75 -12.86 6.95 8.05
CA LEU A 75 -11.79 6.09 7.53
C LEU A 75 -11.81 4.71 8.19
N ARG A 76 -12.04 4.65 9.50
CA ARG A 76 -12.16 3.39 10.25
C ARG A 76 -13.38 2.59 9.81
N ASP A 77 -14.54 3.25 9.72
CA ASP A 77 -15.77 2.61 9.26
C ASP A 77 -15.63 2.08 7.83
N LYS A 78 -14.98 2.85 6.95
CA LYS A 78 -14.70 2.45 5.58
C LYS A 78 -13.74 1.26 5.50
N SER A 79 -12.67 1.25 6.31
CA SER A 79 -11.74 0.11 6.41
C SER A 79 -12.47 -1.18 6.77
N LEU A 80 -13.33 -1.14 7.81
CA LEU A 80 -14.12 -2.29 8.25
C LEU A 80 -15.17 -2.70 7.22
N ALA A 81 -15.86 -1.74 6.59
CA ALA A 81 -16.84 -2.03 5.55
C ALA A 81 -16.20 -2.79 4.38
N ILE A 82 -15.04 -2.34 3.89
CA ILE A 82 -14.30 -3.02 2.81
C ILE A 82 -13.86 -4.42 3.25
N TRP A 83 -13.34 -4.57 4.48
CA TRP A 83 -12.94 -5.87 5.04
C TRP A 83 -14.07 -6.91 5.06
N HIS A 84 -15.28 -6.46 5.39
CA HIS A 84 -16.45 -7.32 5.51
C HIS A 84 -17.20 -7.53 4.19
N GLU A 85 -16.93 -6.71 3.16
CA GLU A 85 -17.61 -6.81 1.88
C GLU A 85 -17.20 -8.07 1.11
N GLN A 86 -15.89 -8.29 0.96
CA GLN A 86 -15.34 -9.44 0.25
C GLN A 86 -13.96 -9.79 0.78
N ARG A 87 -13.67 -11.09 0.89
CA ARG A 87 -12.39 -11.59 1.43
C ARG A 87 -11.42 -12.01 0.34
N ASP A 88 -11.16 -11.11 -0.60
CA ASP A 88 -10.05 -11.26 -1.56
C ASP A 88 -8.87 -10.37 -1.19
N GLN A 89 -7.75 -10.55 -1.90
CA GLN A 89 -6.51 -9.83 -1.63
C GLN A 89 -6.62 -8.33 -1.87
N PHE A 90 -7.39 -7.87 -2.86
CA PHE A 90 -7.54 -6.44 -3.14
C PHE A 90 -8.35 -5.74 -2.06
N HIS A 91 -9.49 -6.30 -1.66
CA HIS A 91 -10.30 -5.77 -0.57
C HIS A 91 -9.52 -5.76 0.74
N THR A 92 -8.81 -6.85 1.03
CA THR A 92 -7.94 -6.96 2.21
C THR A 92 -6.87 -5.88 2.20
N ALA A 93 -6.13 -5.71 1.10
CA ALA A 93 -5.06 -4.73 1.02
C ALA A 93 -5.57 -3.29 1.05
N ILE A 94 -6.68 -2.97 0.37
CA ILE A 94 -7.29 -1.63 0.43
C ILE A 94 -7.79 -1.33 1.84
N SER A 95 -8.44 -2.29 2.51
CA SER A 95 -8.88 -2.15 3.90
C SER A 95 -7.70 -1.82 4.84
N HIS A 96 -6.57 -2.52 4.67
CA HIS A 96 -5.33 -2.21 5.38
C HIS A 96 -4.82 -0.81 5.08
N LEU A 97 -4.85 -0.34 3.82
CA LEU A 97 -4.41 1.03 3.50
C LEU A 97 -5.30 2.10 4.16
N TYR A 98 -6.61 1.87 4.29
CA TYR A 98 -7.48 2.75 5.09
C TYR A 98 -7.11 2.73 6.59
N ALA A 99 -6.87 1.55 7.16
CA ALA A 99 -6.44 1.42 8.56
C ALA A 99 -5.06 2.08 8.78
N ALA A 100 -4.15 1.97 7.82
CA ALA A 100 -2.85 2.64 7.83
C ALA A 100 -3.01 4.17 7.89
N LEU A 101 -3.95 4.74 7.12
CA LEU A 101 -4.25 6.17 7.20
C LEU A 101 -4.85 6.58 8.56
N VAL A 102 -5.70 5.73 9.16
CA VAL A 102 -6.21 5.94 10.53
C VAL A 102 -5.06 6.03 11.53
N TYR A 103 -4.16 5.04 11.56
CA TYR A 103 -3.00 5.04 12.46
C TYR A 103 -2.05 6.21 12.20
N PHE A 104 -1.89 6.59 10.93
CA PHE A 104 -1.12 7.76 10.55
C PHE A 104 -1.73 9.05 11.11
N ALA A 105 -3.04 9.24 10.92
CA ALA A 105 -3.77 10.45 11.33
C ALA A 105 -3.87 10.60 12.86
N GLU A 106 -3.99 9.49 13.60
CA GLU A 106 -4.11 9.56 15.06
C GLU A 106 -2.78 9.96 15.71
N ARG A 107 -1.67 9.27 15.37
CA ARG A 107 -0.37 9.47 16.05
C ARG A 107 0.87 9.15 15.21
N ASN A 108 0.73 8.77 13.93
CA ASN A 108 1.84 8.27 13.11
C ASN A 108 2.68 7.20 13.85
N ASP A 109 1.99 6.27 14.51
CA ASP A 109 2.65 5.25 15.32
C ASP A 109 3.27 4.13 14.46
N ARG A 110 3.88 3.13 15.12
CA ARG A 110 4.48 1.98 14.42
C ARG A 110 3.43 1.16 13.65
N SER A 111 2.20 1.13 14.13
CA SER A 111 1.10 0.34 13.57
C SER A 111 0.82 0.74 12.13
N TYR A 112 0.87 2.03 11.81
CA TYR A 112 0.77 2.54 10.43
C TYR A 112 1.70 1.79 9.46
N ARG A 113 3.00 1.69 9.79
CA ARG A 113 4.00 1.05 8.91
C ARG A 113 3.74 -0.44 8.78
N THR A 114 3.44 -1.11 9.88
CA THR A 114 3.09 -2.54 9.86
C THR A 114 1.88 -2.80 8.96
N THR A 115 0.84 -1.97 9.07
CA THR A 115 -0.37 -2.13 8.24
C THR A 115 -0.10 -1.87 6.74
N VAL A 116 0.83 -0.99 6.39
CA VAL A 116 1.26 -0.83 4.98
C VAL A 116 2.02 -2.06 4.49
N ILE A 117 2.89 -2.66 5.31
CA ILE A 117 3.58 -3.92 4.96
C ILE A 117 2.54 -5.01 4.71
N ASP A 118 1.56 -5.17 5.59
CA ASP A 118 0.49 -6.15 5.44
C ASP A 118 -0.26 -5.97 4.10
N ALA A 119 -0.61 -4.73 3.74
CA ALA A 119 -1.26 -4.43 2.45
C ALA A 119 -0.41 -4.86 1.25
N LEU A 120 0.89 -4.56 1.26
CA LEU A 120 1.79 -4.88 0.16
C LEU A 120 2.10 -6.38 0.07
N CYS A 121 2.20 -7.07 1.20
CA CYS A 121 2.43 -8.52 1.24
C CYS A 121 1.21 -9.29 0.76
N VAL A 122 0.01 -8.91 1.20
CA VAL A 122 -1.25 -9.51 0.70
C VAL A 122 -1.34 -9.40 -0.83
N MET A 123 -0.93 -8.27 -1.41
CA MET A 123 -0.88 -8.11 -2.86
C MET A 123 0.26 -8.87 -3.52
N GLY A 124 1.44 -8.90 -2.90
CA GLY A 124 2.60 -9.64 -3.37
C GLY A 124 2.32 -11.14 -3.51
N ASP A 125 1.49 -11.68 -2.63
CA ASP A 125 1.06 -13.07 -2.61
C ASP A 125 -0.07 -13.43 -3.58
N HIS A 126 -0.68 -12.45 -4.24
CA HIS A 126 -1.73 -12.71 -5.21
C HIS A 126 -1.18 -13.55 -6.39
N PRO A 127 -1.79 -14.71 -6.74
CA PRO A 127 -1.24 -15.66 -7.71
C PRO A 127 -0.89 -15.06 -9.07
N PHE A 128 -1.70 -14.12 -9.53
CA PHE A 128 -1.47 -13.40 -10.79
C PHE A 128 -0.21 -12.52 -10.77
N TYR A 129 0.13 -11.95 -9.61
CA TYR A 129 1.22 -10.99 -9.51
C TYR A 129 2.50 -11.58 -8.95
N ARG A 130 2.49 -12.72 -8.25
CA ARG A 130 3.67 -13.28 -7.56
C ARG A 130 4.98 -13.29 -8.38
N GLN A 131 4.93 -13.37 -9.71
CA GLN A 131 6.11 -13.32 -10.57
C GLN A 131 6.58 -11.89 -10.96
N THR A 132 5.71 -10.89 -10.89
CA THR A 132 5.94 -9.51 -11.35
C THR A 132 5.64 -8.43 -10.29
N SER A 133 5.08 -8.81 -9.13
CA SER A 133 4.51 -7.89 -8.13
C SER A 133 5.54 -6.97 -7.54
N ALA A 134 6.79 -7.39 -7.36
CA ALA A 134 7.83 -6.51 -6.83
C ALA A 134 8.31 -5.45 -7.83
N ALA A 135 8.16 -5.68 -9.15
CA ALA A 135 8.65 -4.74 -10.15
C ALA A 135 7.95 -3.37 -10.06
N ILE A 136 6.63 -3.37 -9.82
CA ILE A 136 5.83 -2.14 -9.69
C ILE A 136 6.24 -1.32 -8.46
N PRO A 137 6.24 -1.87 -7.22
CA PRO A 137 6.69 -1.17 -6.03
C PRO A 137 8.14 -0.68 -6.13
N LEU A 138 9.04 -1.46 -6.73
CA LEU A 138 10.44 -1.05 -6.91
C LEU A 138 10.58 0.12 -7.89
N ALA A 139 9.90 0.07 -9.04
CA ALA A 139 9.92 1.17 -10.00
C ALA A 139 9.29 2.45 -9.42
N LEU A 140 8.17 2.32 -8.70
CA LEU A 140 7.53 3.45 -8.03
C LEU A 140 8.37 3.99 -6.87
N PHE A 141 9.11 3.15 -6.16
CA PHE A 141 10.02 3.59 -5.11
C PHE A 141 11.07 4.56 -5.67
N GLU A 142 11.72 4.21 -6.78
CA GLU A 142 12.71 5.08 -7.42
C GLU A 142 12.11 6.43 -7.85
N GLN A 143 10.90 6.42 -8.43
CA GLN A 143 10.19 7.65 -8.78
C GLN A 143 9.88 8.50 -7.54
N PHE A 144 9.40 7.89 -6.46
CA PHE A 144 9.11 8.59 -5.22
C PHE A 144 10.37 9.12 -4.55
N MET A 145 11.52 8.46 -4.67
CA MET A 145 12.80 8.97 -4.14
C MET A 145 13.34 10.17 -4.95
N ALA A 146 13.01 10.25 -6.24
CA ALA A 146 13.41 11.34 -7.13
C ALA A 146 12.49 12.58 -7.06
N LYS A 147 11.25 12.43 -6.58
CA LYS A 147 10.31 13.55 -6.46
C LYS A 147 10.80 14.57 -5.41
N PRO A 148 10.81 15.88 -5.72
CA PRO A 148 11.03 16.92 -4.71
C PRO A 148 9.89 16.94 -3.69
N ASP A 149 10.16 17.48 -2.50
CA ASP A 149 9.20 17.57 -1.40
C ASP A 149 8.14 18.67 -1.58
#